data_AF-A0A7V8NTJ3-F1
#
_entry.id   AF-A0A7V8NTJ3-F1
#
_cell.length_a   1.000
_cell.length_b   1.000
_cell.length_c   1.000
_cell.angle_alpha   90.00
_cell.angle_beta   90.00
_cell.angle_gamma   90.00
#
_symmetry.space_group_name_H-M   'P 1'
#
loop_
_entity.id
_entity.type
_entity.pdbx_description
1 polymer ?
#
loop_
_entity_poly.entity_id
_entity_poly.type
_entity_poly.pdbx_seq_one_letter_code
_entity_poly.pdbx_strand_id
1 'polypeptide(L)' 'MHNLGETRSSHQRNHLLLTRDTFVRMTLPGMKNASAIVHVGPALGAAFTEYTVEFEPQGELGPAAAERFLYV' A
#
# COMPACT_ATOMS: atom_id res chain seq x y z
N MET A 1 -18.07 -17.31 -6.67
CA MET A 1 -18.61 -15.94 -6.79
C MET A 1 -18.13 -15.38 -8.11
N HIS A 2 -19.04 -15.02 -9.03
CA HIS A 2 -18.66 -14.24 -10.22
C HIS A 2 -18.60 -12.77 -9.81
N ASN A 3 -17.44 -12.30 -9.33
CA ASN A 3 -17.23 -10.90 -8.97
C ASN A 3 -16.76 -10.13 -10.21
N LEU A 4 -17.70 -9.66 -11.02
CA LEU A 4 -17.44 -8.92 -12.27
C LEU A 4 -17.04 -7.47 -12.01
N GLY A 5 -16.03 -7.25 -11.16
CA GLY A 5 -15.52 -5.92 -10.82
C GLY A 5 -16.33 -5.16 -9.76
N GLU A 6 -17.28 -5.82 -9.08
CA GLU A 6 -17.95 -5.23 -7.91
C GLU A 6 -16.92 -4.98 -6.80
N THR A 7 -16.88 -3.74 -6.28
CA THR A 7 -16.01 -3.35 -5.17
C THR A 7 -16.64 -2.23 -4.35
N ARG A 8 -16.28 -2.15 -3.07
CA ARG A 8 -16.62 -1.02 -2.20
C ARG A 8 -15.57 0.09 -2.23
N SER A 9 -14.45 -0.12 -2.93
CA SER A 9 -13.46 0.93 -3.11
C SER A 9 -14.04 2.08 -3.94
N SER A 10 -13.67 3.31 -3.61
CA SER A 10 -14.13 4.50 -4.31
C SER A 10 -13.06 5.58 -4.28
N HIS A 11 -12.68 6.06 -5.46
CA HIS A 11 -11.75 7.18 -5.60
C HIS A 11 -12.54 8.43 -5.98
N GLN A 12 -12.49 9.44 -5.12
CA GLN A 12 -13.13 10.73 -5.32
C GLN A 12 -12.06 11.82 -5.34
N ARG A 13 -12.43 13.01 -5.81
CA ARG A 13 -11.50 14.14 -5.94
C ARG A 13 -10.78 14.51 -4.64
N ASN A 14 -11.41 14.34 -3.49
CA ASN A 14 -10.91 14.79 -2.19
C ASN A 14 -10.83 13.68 -1.13
N HIS A 15 -11.14 12.43 -1.49
CA HIS A 15 -11.02 11.30 -0.57
C HIS A 15 -10.91 9.98 -1.34
N LEU A 16 -10.35 8.98 -0.66
CA LEU A 16 -10.24 7.62 -1.16
C LEU A 16 -10.78 6.68 -0.08
N LEU A 17 -11.70 5.80 -0.48
CA LEU A 17 -12.03 4.59 0.25
C LEU A 17 -11.34 3.43 -0.46
N LEU A 18 -10.35 2.82 0.17
CA LEU A 18 -9.65 1.65 -0.36
C LEU A 18 -10.00 0.42 0.48
N THR A 19 -10.44 -0.64 -0.18
CA THR A 19 -10.83 -1.90 0.46
C THR A 19 -9.97 -3.05 -0.02
N ARG A 20 -9.82 -4.07 0.84
CA ARG A 20 -8.84 -5.16 0.67
C ARG A 20 -8.92 -5.87 -0.69
N ASP A 21 -10.10 -5.96 -1.29
CA ASP A 21 -10.34 -6.59 -2.60
C ASP A 21 -9.67 -5.86 -3.77
N THR A 22 -9.29 -4.58 -3.61
CA THR A 22 -8.59 -3.80 -4.63
C THR A 22 -7.10 -3.60 -4.35
N PHE A 23 -6.60 -4.19 -3.25
CA PHE A 23 -5.18 -4.09 -2.90
C PHE A 23 -4.29 -4.76 -3.95
N VAL A 24 -3.27 -4.03 -4.38
CA VAL A 24 -2.21 -4.55 -5.25
C VAL A 24 -0.96 -4.74 -4.41
N ARG A 25 -0.43 -5.97 -4.42
CA ARG A 25 0.83 -6.32 -3.77
C ARG A 25 1.97 -6.14 -4.76
N MET A 26 3.00 -5.40 -4.35
CA MET A 26 4.20 -5.20 -5.15
C MET A 26 5.44 -5.15 -4.26
N THR A 27 6.59 -5.54 -4.81
CA THR A 27 7.87 -5.34 -4.13
C THR A 27 8.39 -3.93 -4.44
N LEU A 28 8.60 -3.11 -3.41
CA LEU A 28 9.26 -1.81 -3.58
C LEU A 28 10.79 -1.98 -3.58
N PRO A 29 11.55 -1.07 -4.22
CA PRO A 29 13.01 -1.11 -4.20
C PRO A 29 13.57 -1.22 -2.77
N GLY A 30 14.52 -2.14 -2.59
CA GLY A 30 15.16 -2.41 -1.30
C GLY A 30 14.39 -3.33 -0.36
N MET A 31 13.17 -3.76 -0.71
CA MET A 31 12.46 -4.80 0.05
C MET A 31 13.01 -6.19 -0.28
N LYS A 32 13.06 -7.06 0.72
CA LYS A 32 13.40 -8.48 0.59
C LYS A 32 12.40 -9.29 1.39
N ASN A 33 11.92 -10.41 0.83
CA ASN A 33 10.93 -11.29 1.46
C ASN A 33 9.75 -10.51 2.07
N ALA A 34 9.28 -9.49 1.36
CA ALA A 34 8.19 -8.63 1.79
C ALA A 34 7.45 -8.07 0.57
N SER A 35 6.15 -7.83 0.72
CA SER A 35 5.34 -7.13 -0.27
C SER A 35 4.68 -5.90 0.34
N ALA A 36 4.57 -4.84 -0.45
CA ALA A 36 3.91 -3.61 -0.08
C ALA A 36 2.54 -3.53 -0.75
N ILE A 37 1.59 -2.98 -0.01
CA ILE A 37 0.29 -2.54 -0.51
C ILE A 37 0.24 -1.03 -0.28
N VAL A 38 0.44 -0.25 -1.35
CA VAL A 38 0.42 1.21 -1.27
C VAL A 38 -1.01 1.70 -1.28
N HIS A 39 -1.45 2.34 -0.19
CA HIS A 39 -2.81 2.82 0.00
C HIS A 39 -2.99 4.25 -0.49
N VAL A 40 -2.00 5.11 -0.19
CA VAL A 40 -1.99 6.52 -0.60
C VAL A 40 -0.55 6.97 -0.87
N GLY A 41 -0.38 7.95 -1.75
CA GLY A 41 0.89 8.59 -2.00
C GLY A 41 0.75 9.93 -2.74
N PRO A 42 1.88 10.57 -3.10
CA PRO A 42 1.89 11.87 -3.77
C PRO A 42 1.12 11.93 -5.09
N ALA A 43 0.97 10.80 -5.79
CA ALA A 43 0.15 10.69 -6.99
C ALA A 43 -1.34 11.03 -6.75
N LEU A 44 -1.80 10.95 -5.50
CA LEU A 44 -3.16 11.33 -5.06
C LEU A 44 -3.18 12.70 -4.35
N GLY A 45 -2.07 13.46 -4.38
CA GLY A 45 -1.96 14.76 -3.73
C GLY A 45 -1.63 14.72 -2.23
N ALA A 46 -1.37 13.54 -1.66
CA ALA A 46 -0.93 13.42 -0.27
C ALA A 46 0.53 13.84 -0.09
N ALA A 47 0.84 14.53 1.02
CA ALA A 47 2.21 14.89 1.38
C ALA A 47 2.99 13.76 2.07
N PHE A 48 2.42 12.55 2.10
CA PHE A 48 2.99 11.34 2.69
C PHE A 48 2.60 10.12 1.87
N THR A 49 3.24 8.99 2.15
CA THR A 49 2.87 7.68 1.61
C THR A 49 2.46 6.77 2.76
N GLU A 50 1.28 6.16 2.64
CA GLU A 50 0.83 5.11 3.55
C GLU A 50 0.80 3.79 2.79
N TYR A 51 1.39 2.76 3.38
CA TYR A 51 1.37 1.42 2.83
C TYR A 51 1.46 0.39 3.95
N THR A 52 0.80 -0.74 3.75
CA THR A 52 1.01 -1.92 4.61
C THR A 52 2.10 -2.78 4.01
N VAL A 53 2.88 -3.42 4.88
CA VAL A 53 3.89 -4.40 4.48
C VAL A 53 3.45 -5.75 4.99
N GLU A 54 3.37 -6.72 4.08
CA GLU A 54 3.24 -8.13 4.41
C GLU A 54 4.65 -8.72 4.38
N PHE A 55 5.18 -9.08 5.55
CA PHE A 55 6.51 -9.68 5.70
C PHE A 55 6.41 -11.21 5.68
N GLU A 56 7.30 -11.84 4.90
CA GLU A 56 7.61 -13.26 5.02
C GLU A 56 8.77 -13.47 6.01
N PRO A 57 9.08 -14.72 6.42
CA PRO A 57 10.23 -14.98 7.27
C PRO A 57 11.53 -14.37 6.71
N GLN A 58 12.28 -13.71 7.59
CA GLN A 58 13.49 -12.95 7.23
C GLN A 58 13.21 -11.79 6.26
N GLY A 59 11.98 -11.25 6.31
CA GLY A 59 11.56 -10.07 5.58
C GLY A 59 12.24 -8.80 6.08
N GLU A 60 12.62 -7.94 5.15
CA GLU A 60 13.38 -6.72 5.42
C GLU A 60 12.81 -5.56 4.60
N LEU A 61 12.78 -4.38 5.24
CA LEU A 61 12.58 -3.12 4.54
C LEU A 61 13.91 -2.47 4.26
N GLY A 62 14.09 -1.98 3.04
CA GLY A 62 15.20 -1.12 2.69
C GLY A 62 15.14 0.23 3.43
N PRO A 63 16.23 1.02 3.37
CA PRO A 63 16.29 2.33 3.99
C PRO A 63 15.19 3.26 3.47
N ALA A 64 14.82 4.25 4.30
CA ALA A 64 13.91 5.31 3.93
C ALA A 64 14.70 6.54 3.51
N ALA A 65 14.34 7.17 2.38
CA ALA A 65 14.84 8.50 2.04
C ALA A 65 14.13 9.62 2.81
N ALA A 66 13.03 9.32 3.51
CA ALA A 66 12.20 10.24 4.27
C ALA A 66 11.98 9.70 5.69
N GLU A 67 11.38 10.53 6.55
CA GLU A 67 10.91 10.09 7.87
C GLU A 67 9.92 8.93 7.72
N ARG A 68 10.10 7.88 8.53
CA ARG A 68 9.28 6.67 8.47
C ARG A 68 8.78 6.31 9.86
N PHE A 69 7.47 6.14 9.95
CA PHE A 69 6.78 5.60 11.11
C PHE A 69 6.26 4.19 10.77
N LEU A 70 6.35 3.26 11.72
CA LEU A 70 5.84 1.90 11.59
C LEU A 70 4.87 1.60 12.74
N TYR A 71 3.80 0.88 12.41
CA TYR A 71 2.83 0.33 13.35
C TYR A 71 2.68 -1.16 13.08
N VAL A 72 2.72 -1.97 14.14
CA VAL A 72 2.65 -3.45 14.09
C VAL A 72 1.37 -3.90 14.76
#